data_AF-V5APB3-F1
#
_entry.id   AF-V5APB3-F1
#
_cell.length_a   1.000
_cell.length_b   1.000
_cell.length_c   1.000
_cell.angle_alpha   90.00
_cell.angle_beta   90.00
_cell.angle_gamma   90.00
#
_symmetry.space_group_name_H-M   'P 1'
#
loop_
_entity.id
_entity.type
_entity.pdbx_description
1 polymer ?
#
loop_
_entity_poly.entity_id
_entity_poly.type
_entity_poly.pdbx_seq_one_letter_code
_entity_poly.pdbx_strand_id
1 'polypeptide(L)'
;MHDPLKHCTAAGDLRIDHFGHAITCETDDVLTEERRNIILRQTLPAAIQLHAERLSVRPVARPAVIPQTGLGMCDNFTIPRRHHTVGVSGADMILYANIFPTSGPTAWAGPCVRLDDGRLFAAAVNFDPRQIVTRNVYVRVAAHELGHALGFARVQFLMLNMISEIPNVRGRPKVSVISTPKTKAMARQYHSCPTLEGIELEDEGGSDGSPSHWRKRNMRDELMTSDVGVGLYSALTLAAFEDMGVYVANYSAAEMLWWGKNSGCGLLEKKCLTDGITEYPALFCSQFDEDLKFFCTYDRLSLGRCDLKRHDEALPEEYR
;
A
#
# COMPACT_ATOMS: atom_id res chain seq x y z
N MET A 1 12.36 -2.87 18.93
CA MET A 1 13.64 -2.46 18.29
C MET A 1 14.82 -2.26 19.27
N HIS A 2 14.79 -2.81 20.50
CA HIS A 2 15.94 -2.72 21.44
C HIS A 2 16.53 -4.08 21.82
N ASP A 3 15.89 -5.17 21.39
CA ASP A 3 16.35 -6.53 21.60
C ASP A 3 17.45 -6.86 20.57
N PRO A 4 18.73 -6.98 20.98
CA PRO A 4 19.86 -7.16 20.06
C PRO A 4 19.81 -8.49 19.29
N LEU A 5 19.00 -9.46 19.73
CA LEU A 5 18.80 -10.72 19.03
C LEU A 5 17.82 -10.60 17.86
N LYS A 6 17.08 -9.49 17.77
CA LYS A 6 16.01 -9.25 16.79
C LYS A 6 16.38 -8.25 15.69
N HIS A 7 17.63 -7.78 15.68
CA HIS A 7 18.19 -6.91 14.65
C HIS A 7 19.69 -7.13 14.47
N CYS A 8 20.22 -6.67 13.35
CA CYS A 8 21.66 -6.65 13.08
C CYS A 8 22.31 -5.55 13.94
N THR A 9 23.24 -5.93 14.81
CA THR A 9 23.99 -5.03 15.69
C THR A 9 25.39 -4.73 15.16
N ALA A 10 25.94 -5.65 14.36
CA ALA A 10 27.21 -5.49 13.66
C ALA A 10 27.19 -6.25 12.32
N ALA A 11 28.04 -5.85 11.38
CA ALA A 11 28.29 -6.63 10.17
C ALA A 11 28.88 -8.00 10.55
N GLY A 12 28.43 -9.07 9.88
CA GLY A 12 28.78 -10.45 10.19
C GLY A 12 27.89 -11.12 11.23
N ASP A 13 26.95 -10.38 11.85
CA ASP A 13 25.93 -10.98 12.72
C ASP A 13 25.12 -12.05 11.96
N LEU A 14 24.97 -13.23 12.57
CA LEU A 14 24.03 -14.24 12.08
C LEU A 14 22.66 -14.00 12.71
N ARG A 15 21.64 -13.89 11.86
CA ARG A 15 20.25 -13.71 12.28
C ARG A 15 19.33 -14.63 11.49
N ILE A 16 18.12 -14.84 12.01
CA ILE A 16 17.06 -15.55 11.31
C ILE A 16 16.07 -14.51 10.80
N ASP A 17 15.80 -14.53 9.49
CA ASP A 17 14.84 -13.66 8.86
C ASP A 17 13.40 -14.03 9.21
N HIS A 18 12.45 -13.25 8.67
CA HIS A 18 11.05 -13.46 8.95
C HIS A 18 10.50 -14.81 8.44
N PHE A 19 11.15 -15.40 7.43
CA PHE A 19 10.77 -16.66 6.80
C PHE A 19 11.50 -17.87 7.40
N GLY A 20 12.32 -17.66 8.43
CA GLY A 20 13.08 -18.72 9.08
C GLY A 20 14.43 -19.02 8.42
N HIS A 21 14.88 -18.21 7.47
CA HIS A 21 16.17 -18.38 6.82
C HIS A 21 17.30 -17.71 7.61
N ALA A 22 18.46 -18.36 7.65
CA ALA A 22 19.66 -17.76 8.20
C ALA A 22 20.21 -16.71 7.23
N ILE A 23 20.48 -15.51 7.76
CA ILE A 23 21.11 -14.42 7.04
C ILE A 23 22.36 -13.95 7.79
N THR A 24 23.33 -13.46 7.01
CA THR A 24 24.51 -12.76 7.52
C THR A 24 24.32 -11.27 7.28
N CYS A 25 24.32 -10.49 8.35
CA CYS A 25 24.14 -9.04 8.27
C CYS A 25 25.32 -8.37 7.57
N GLU A 26 25.05 -7.51 6.60
CA GLU A 26 26.04 -6.61 5.99
C GLU A 26 26.14 -5.29 6.76
N THR A 27 27.09 -4.44 6.40
CA THR A 27 27.26 -3.11 7.03
C THR A 27 25.99 -2.28 6.95
N ASP A 28 25.31 -2.30 5.80
CA ASP A 28 24.09 -1.52 5.60
C ASP A 28 22.86 -2.12 6.29
N ASP A 29 22.96 -3.35 6.82
CA ASP A 29 21.89 -3.97 7.61
C ASP A 29 21.88 -3.54 9.07
N VAL A 30 22.98 -2.96 9.55
CA VAL A 30 23.15 -2.63 10.96
C VAL A 30 22.13 -1.57 11.40
N LEU A 31 21.38 -1.87 12.46
CA LEU A 31 20.45 -0.93 13.06
C LEU A 31 21.23 0.07 13.93
N THR A 32 21.57 1.21 13.35
CA THR A 32 22.16 2.34 14.07
C THR A 32 21.13 3.08 14.92
N GLU A 33 21.59 3.83 15.92
CA GLU A 33 20.71 4.69 16.71
C GLU A 33 20.04 5.78 15.87
N GLU A 34 20.75 6.30 14.87
CA GLU A 34 20.21 7.27 13.90
C GLU A 34 19.03 6.68 13.14
N ARG A 35 19.20 5.51 12.49
CA ARG A 35 18.13 4.80 11.77
C ARG A 35 16.94 4.50 12.67
N ARG A 36 17.21 4.04 13.90
CA ARG A 36 16.17 3.81 14.91
C ARG A 36 15.38 5.09 15.22
N ASN A 37 16.07 6.21 15.42
CA ASN A 37 15.45 7.49 15.74
C ASN A 37 14.63 8.04 14.56
N ILE A 38 15.10 7.91 13.32
CA ILE A 38 14.34 8.29 12.12
C ILE A 38 12.99 7.57 12.11
N ILE A 39 12.99 6.24 12.27
CA ILE A 39 11.76 5.46 12.26
C ILE A 39 10.85 5.78 13.44
N LEU A 40 11.36 5.72 14.67
CA LEU A 40 10.54 5.84 15.88
C LEU A 40 10.05 7.26 16.16
N ARG A 41 10.82 8.29 15.78
CA ARG A 41 10.52 9.68 16.12
C ARG A 41 10.00 10.52 14.96
N GLN A 42 10.16 10.07 13.72
CA GLN A 42 9.74 10.83 12.54
C GLN A 42 8.80 10.02 11.66
N THR A 43 9.27 8.91 11.07
CA THR A 43 8.52 8.17 10.05
C THR A 43 7.23 7.56 10.58
N LEU A 44 7.31 6.72 11.63
CA LEU A 44 6.13 6.04 12.16
C LEU A 44 5.11 7.02 12.74
N PRO A 45 5.49 8.02 13.56
CA PRO A 45 4.53 9.02 14.04
C PRO A 45 3.81 9.74 12.90
N ALA A 46 4.52 10.16 11.84
CA ALA A 46 3.92 10.84 10.71
C ALA A 46 2.99 9.93 9.89
N ALA A 47 3.38 8.67 9.66
CA ALA A 47 2.54 7.69 8.97
C ALA A 47 1.27 7.33 9.78
N ILE A 48 1.40 7.16 11.10
CA ILE A 48 0.28 6.93 12.00
C ILE A 48 -0.66 8.13 11.97
N GLN A 49 -0.12 9.36 12.01
CA GLN A 49 -0.91 10.58 11.94
C GLN A 49 -1.72 10.67 10.64
N LEU A 50 -1.15 10.30 9.49
CA LEU A 50 -1.87 10.27 8.22
C LEU A 50 -3.14 9.41 8.28
N HIS A 51 -3.09 8.24 8.90
CA HIS A 51 -4.27 7.40 9.10
C HIS A 51 -5.20 7.93 10.20
N ALA A 52 -4.67 8.33 11.36
CA ALA A 52 -5.47 8.74 12.52
C ALA A 52 -6.32 10.00 12.27
N GLU A 53 -5.83 10.93 11.45
CA GLU A 53 -6.60 12.12 11.03
C GLU A 53 -7.73 11.81 10.03
N ARG A 54 -7.63 10.65 9.37
CA ARG A 54 -8.48 10.23 8.25
C ARG A 54 -9.46 9.13 8.60
N LEU A 55 -9.12 8.27 9.55
CA LEU A 55 -9.90 7.09 9.93
C LEU A 55 -10.18 7.12 11.42
N SER A 56 -11.45 7.34 11.77
CA SER A 56 -11.95 7.16 13.12
C SER A 56 -12.46 5.73 13.31
N VAL A 57 -12.39 5.21 14.53
CA VAL A 57 -12.92 3.89 14.89
C VAL A 57 -13.75 3.99 16.16
N ARG A 58 -14.69 3.06 16.34
CA ARG A 58 -15.33 2.88 17.66
C ARG A 58 -14.29 2.35 18.64
N PRO A 59 -14.01 2.99 19.79
CA PRO A 59 -12.91 2.54 20.64
C PRO A 59 -13.09 1.11 21.20
N VAL A 60 -11.99 0.37 21.33
CA VAL A 60 -11.95 -0.94 21.99
C VAL A 60 -12.11 -0.73 23.50
N ALA A 61 -13.23 -1.19 24.05
CA ALA A 61 -13.62 -0.87 25.43
C ALA A 61 -12.89 -1.69 26.50
N ARG A 62 -12.40 -2.89 26.17
CA ARG A 62 -11.80 -3.83 27.11
C ARG A 62 -10.33 -4.10 26.76
N PRO A 63 -9.49 -4.42 27.75
CA PRO A 63 -8.14 -4.89 27.46
C PRO A 63 -8.18 -6.12 26.55
N ALA A 64 -7.46 -6.06 25.43
CA ALA A 64 -7.35 -7.18 24.52
C ALA A 64 -6.01 -7.89 24.71
N VAL A 65 -6.07 -9.21 24.86
CA VAL A 65 -4.92 -10.09 25.09
C VAL A 65 -4.40 -10.59 23.75
N ILE A 66 -3.08 -10.56 23.59
CA ILE A 66 -2.41 -11.08 22.40
C ILE A 66 -2.14 -12.57 22.60
N PRO A 67 -2.60 -13.46 21.68
CA PRO A 67 -2.31 -14.89 21.76
C PRO A 67 -0.81 -15.19 21.89
N GLN A 68 -0.45 -16.32 22.50
CA GLN A 68 0.96 -16.71 22.62
C GLN A 68 1.53 -17.37 21.37
N THR A 69 0.66 -17.92 20.51
CA THR A 69 1.03 -18.65 19.30
C THR A 69 0.05 -18.32 18.18
N GLY A 70 0.47 -18.61 16.94
CA GLY A 70 -0.38 -18.39 15.77
C GLY A 70 -0.52 -16.92 15.41
N LEU A 71 0.49 -16.10 15.70
CA LEU A 71 0.48 -14.67 15.37
C LEU A 71 1.01 -14.39 13.96
N GLY A 72 1.43 -15.44 13.24
CA GLY A 72 1.93 -15.34 11.88
C GLY A 72 3.13 -14.39 11.83
N MET A 73 2.98 -13.27 11.14
CA MET A 73 4.09 -12.33 10.98
C MET A 73 4.57 -11.69 12.30
N CYS A 74 3.72 -11.65 13.33
CA CYS A 74 4.13 -11.14 14.63
C CYS A 74 4.91 -12.14 15.50
N ASP A 75 4.97 -13.42 15.14
CA ASP A 75 5.67 -14.44 15.95
C ASP A 75 7.18 -14.12 16.10
N ASN A 76 7.74 -13.39 15.13
CA ASN A 76 9.15 -12.99 15.14
C ASN A 76 9.44 -11.69 15.92
N PHE A 77 8.42 -11.00 16.42
CA PHE A 77 8.56 -9.71 17.10
C PHE A 77 8.69 -9.86 18.62
N THR A 78 9.38 -8.93 19.26
CA THR A 78 9.43 -8.85 20.73
C THR A 78 8.11 -8.28 21.26
N ILE A 79 7.22 -9.17 21.72
CA ILE A 79 5.95 -8.80 22.34
C ILE A 79 6.11 -8.79 23.87
N PRO A 80 5.81 -7.67 24.56
CA PRO A 80 5.88 -7.60 26.02
C PRO A 80 4.99 -8.66 26.69
N ARG A 81 5.51 -9.38 27.69
CA ARG A 81 4.76 -10.41 28.45
C ARG A 81 3.39 -9.95 28.91
N ARG A 82 3.26 -8.68 29.34
CA ARG A 82 1.99 -8.08 29.77
C ARG A 82 0.90 -8.08 28.69
N HIS A 83 1.26 -7.99 27.40
CA HIS A 83 0.30 -8.04 26.29
C HIS A 83 -0.32 -9.44 26.16
N HIS A 84 0.40 -10.49 26.57
CA HIS A 84 -0.10 -11.88 26.59
C HIS A 84 -0.86 -12.26 27.86
N THR A 85 -0.78 -11.46 28.93
CA THR A 85 -1.41 -11.78 30.22
C THR A 85 -2.54 -10.84 30.56
N VAL A 86 -2.23 -9.58 30.85
CA VAL A 86 -3.22 -8.55 31.21
C VAL A 86 -3.91 -7.98 29.97
N GLY A 87 -3.21 -8.02 28.83
CA GLY A 87 -3.65 -7.38 27.59
C GLY A 87 -3.33 -5.89 27.57
N VAL A 88 -3.77 -5.23 26.50
CA VAL A 88 -3.54 -3.79 26.28
C VAL A 88 -4.87 -3.06 26.35
N SER A 89 -4.93 -2.07 27.23
CA SER A 89 -6.08 -1.16 27.41
C SER A 89 -5.82 0.19 26.73
N GLY A 90 -6.88 0.85 26.25
CA GLY A 90 -6.78 2.21 25.69
C GLY A 90 -6.09 2.28 24.34
N ALA A 91 -6.02 1.17 23.61
CA ALA A 91 -5.52 1.09 22.24
C ALA A 91 -6.61 0.46 21.37
N ASP A 92 -6.76 0.97 20.15
CA ASP A 92 -7.69 0.40 19.15
C ASP A 92 -6.99 -0.54 18.17
N MET A 93 -5.67 -0.38 18.08
CA MET A 93 -4.76 -1.22 17.32
C MET A 93 -3.37 -1.13 17.97
N ILE A 94 -2.61 -2.21 17.91
CA ILE A 94 -1.22 -2.30 18.34
C ILE A 94 -0.37 -2.58 17.11
N LEU A 95 0.69 -1.79 16.96
CA LEU A 95 1.68 -1.98 15.92
C LEU A 95 2.99 -2.45 16.55
N TYR A 96 3.41 -3.67 16.24
CA TYR A 96 4.73 -4.17 16.59
C TYR A 96 5.69 -3.81 15.46
N ALA A 97 6.65 -2.96 15.77
CA ALA A 97 7.56 -2.43 14.76
C ALA A 97 8.98 -2.99 14.92
N ASN A 98 9.62 -3.32 13.79
CA ASN A 98 11.01 -3.73 13.72
C ASN A 98 11.77 -3.04 12.58
N ILE A 99 13.09 -3.06 12.67
CA ILE A 99 14.00 -2.63 11.60
C ILE A 99 14.95 -3.80 11.39
N PHE A 100 14.71 -4.55 10.32
CA PHE A 100 15.40 -5.80 10.03
C PHE A 100 15.53 -5.98 8.52
N PRO A 101 16.65 -6.54 8.02
CA PRO A 101 16.84 -6.76 6.59
C PRO A 101 15.69 -7.56 5.96
N THR A 102 15.28 -7.15 4.78
CA THR A 102 14.23 -7.83 4.01
C THR A 102 14.67 -7.93 2.55
N SER A 103 14.26 -9.00 1.87
CA SER A 103 14.52 -9.16 0.45
C SER A 103 13.36 -8.58 -0.34
N GLY A 104 13.61 -7.54 -1.13
CA GLY A 104 12.60 -6.93 -1.99
C GLY A 104 12.10 -5.57 -1.47
N PRO A 105 11.01 -5.53 -0.66
CA PRO A 105 10.32 -4.28 -0.38
C PRO A 105 11.07 -3.42 0.65
N THR A 106 10.93 -2.10 0.53
CA THR A 106 11.51 -1.10 1.43
C THR A 106 11.00 -1.23 2.88
N ALA A 107 9.75 -1.66 3.02
CA ALA A 107 9.08 -1.95 4.25
C ALA A 107 7.98 -2.98 3.96
N TRP A 108 7.47 -3.63 5.00
CA TRP A 108 6.27 -4.44 4.88
C TRP A 108 5.45 -4.33 6.16
N ALA A 109 4.13 -4.43 6.07
CA ALA A 109 3.31 -4.64 7.24
C ALA A 109 2.11 -5.54 6.97
N GLY A 110 1.61 -6.17 8.03
CA GLY A 110 0.49 -7.09 7.92
C GLY A 110 -0.19 -7.34 9.26
N PRO A 111 -1.49 -7.67 9.24
CA PRO A 111 -2.22 -8.00 10.45
C PRO A 111 -1.78 -9.34 11.04
N CYS A 112 -1.83 -9.42 12.36
CA CYS A 112 -1.46 -10.60 13.14
C CYS A 112 -2.62 -11.09 14.03
N VAL A 113 -3.41 -10.17 14.57
CA VAL A 113 -4.53 -10.51 15.47
C VAL A 113 -5.79 -9.80 15.02
N ARG A 114 -6.87 -10.58 14.94
CA ARG A 114 -8.22 -10.10 14.70
C ARG A 114 -9.09 -10.41 15.92
N LEU A 115 -9.88 -9.43 16.35
CA LEU A 115 -10.86 -9.59 17.43
C LEU A 115 -12.13 -10.28 16.92
N ASP A 116 -12.99 -10.70 17.84
CA ASP A 116 -14.24 -11.41 17.54
C ASP A 116 -15.22 -10.57 16.70
N ASP A 117 -15.15 -9.25 16.78
CA ASP A 117 -15.95 -8.32 15.98
C ASP A 117 -15.39 -8.11 14.55
N GLY A 118 -14.34 -8.84 14.18
CA GLY A 118 -13.69 -8.77 12.88
C GLY A 118 -12.61 -7.68 12.77
N ARG A 119 -12.41 -6.85 13.81
CA ARG A 119 -11.41 -5.79 13.80
C ARG A 119 -9.98 -6.34 13.86
N LEU A 120 -9.11 -5.82 13.00
CA LEU A 120 -7.67 -6.04 13.10
C LEU A 120 -7.11 -5.22 14.27
N PHE A 121 -6.53 -5.90 15.25
CA PHE A 121 -6.12 -5.30 16.52
C PHE A 121 -4.62 -5.33 16.75
N ALA A 122 -3.89 -6.28 16.18
CA ALA A 122 -2.43 -6.22 16.19
C ALA A 122 -1.88 -6.48 14.80
N ALA A 123 -0.81 -5.77 14.47
CA ALA A 123 -0.07 -5.92 13.22
C ALA A 123 1.44 -5.82 13.45
N ALA A 124 2.19 -6.40 12.53
CA ALA A 124 3.63 -6.24 12.42
C ALA A 124 3.95 -5.21 11.34
N VAL A 125 5.00 -4.42 11.55
CA VAL A 125 5.64 -3.61 10.51
C VAL A 125 7.14 -3.77 10.61
N ASN A 126 7.79 -3.93 9.46
CA ASN A 126 9.24 -3.99 9.36
C ASN A 126 9.74 -2.99 8.32
N PHE A 127 10.89 -2.38 8.61
CA PHE A 127 11.57 -1.46 7.71
C PHE A 127 12.95 -2.02 7.37
N ASP A 128 13.31 -2.02 6.08
CA ASP A 128 14.66 -2.39 5.65
C ASP A 128 15.67 -1.32 6.11
N PRO A 129 16.66 -1.66 6.96
CA PRO A 129 17.70 -0.73 7.38
C PRO A 129 18.39 0.01 6.23
N ARG A 130 18.58 -0.66 5.08
CA ARG A 130 19.30 -0.12 3.91
C ARG A 130 18.57 1.05 3.25
N GLN A 131 17.25 1.11 3.44
CA GLN A 131 16.40 2.08 2.76
C GLN A 131 16.00 3.27 3.64
N ILE A 132 16.38 3.25 4.94
CA ILE A 132 15.99 4.29 5.89
C ILE A 132 16.75 5.58 5.57
N VAL A 133 16.04 6.56 5.02
CA VAL A 133 16.52 7.92 4.73
C VAL A 133 15.51 8.96 5.20
N THR A 134 15.98 10.15 5.56
CA THR A 134 15.10 11.28 5.93
C THR A 134 14.48 11.93 4.69
N ARG A 135 13.48 11.28 4.09
CA ARG A 135 12.71 11.82 2.96
C ARG A 135 11.21 11.60 3.16
N ASN A 136 10.40 12.55 2.71
CA ASN A 136 8.93 12.47 2.77
C ASN A 136 8.37 11.21 2.09
N VAL A 137 9.01 10.73 1.02
CA VAL A 137 8.62 9.49 0.34
C VAL A 137 8.59 8.29 1.29
N TYR A 138 9.50 8.25 2.28
CA TYR A 138 9.57 7.14 3.22
C TYR A 138 8.41 7.16 4.24
N VAL A 139 7.87 8.34 4.56
CA VAL A 139 6.63 8.47 5.34
C VAL A 139 5.45 7.89 4.56
N ARG A 140 5.41 8.09 3.23
CA ARG A 140 4.35 7.56 2.37
C ARG A 140 4.44 6.05 2.19
N VAL A 141 5.66 5.51 2.05
CA VAL A 141 5.88 4.06 2.09
C VAL A 141 5.43 3.49 3.44
N ALA A 142 5.81 4.11 4.56
CA ALA A 142 5.34 3.66 5.87
C ALA A 142 3.82 3.71 5.98
N ALA A 143 3.16 4.78 5.52
CA ALA A 143 1.70 4.88 5.52
C ALA A 143 1.05 3.84 4.59
N HIS A 144 1.65 3.54 3.44
CA HIS A 144 1.19 2.46 2.57
C HIS A 144 1.17 1.11 3.31
N GLU A 145 2.28 0.77 3.96
CA GLU A 145 2.36 -0.46 4.75
C GLU A 145 1.35 -0.47 5.90
N LEU A 146 1.21 0.65 6.63
CA LEU A 146 0.18 0.75 7.67
C LEU A 146 -1.24 0.60 7.11
N GLY A 147 -1.47 0.97 5.85
CA GLY A 147 -2.70 0.66 5.12
C GLY A 147 -2.96 -0.85 5.04
N HIS A 148 -1.95 -1.65 4.70
CA HIS A 148 -2.04 -3.12 4.73
C HIS A 148 -2.27 -3.66 6.15
N ALA A 149 -1.58 -3.10 7.15
CA ALA A 149 -1.77 -3.45 8.56
C ALA A 149 -3.21 -3.19 9.04
N LEU A 150 -3.85 -2.15 8.50
CA LEU A 150 -5.25 -1.78 8.72
C LEU A 150 -6.24 -2.60 7.88
N GLY A 151 -5.77 -3.53 7.05
CA GLY A 151 -6.62 -4.46 6.31
C GLY A 151 -6.89 -4.07 4.87
N PHE A 152 -6.17 -3.10 4.30
CA PHE A 152 -6.18 -2.88 2.86
C PHE A 152 -5.40 -4.00 2.15
N ALA A 153 -5.95 -5.20 2.11
CA ALA A 153 -5.28 -6.36 1.55
C ALA A 153 -6.31 -7.35 1.01
N ARG A 154 -5.94 -8.11 -0.01
CA ARG A 154 -6.80 -9.09 -0.68
C ARG A 154 -7.53 -10.02 0.29
N VAL A 155 -6.82 -10.53 1.30
CA VAL A 155 -7.40 -11.45 2.29
C VAL A 155 -8.62 -10.81 2.96
N GLN A 156 -8.48 -9.55 3.39
CA GLN A 156 -9.57 -8.82 4.02
C GLN A 156 -10.67 -8.47 3.02
N PHE A 157 -10.31 -8.06 1.81
CA PHE A 157 -11.28 -7.75 0.75
C PHE A 157 -12.15 -8.97 0.40
N LEU A 158 -11.57 -10.17 0.33
CA LEU A 158 -12.32 -11.40 0.11
C LEU A 158 -13.21 -11.76 1.29
N MET A 159 -12.68 -11.67 2.51
CA MET A 159 -13.44 -11.96 3.73
C MET A 159 -14.67 -11.06 3.87
N LEU A 160 -14.56 -9.80 3.43
CA LEU A 160 -15.62 -8.81 3.47
C LEU A 160 -16.46 -8.77 2.18
N ASN A 161 -16.22 -9.68 1.22
CA ASN A 161 -16.90 -9.73 -0.08
C ASN A 161 -16.87 -8.40 -0.86
N MET A 162 -15.71 -7.72 -0.84
CA MET A 162 -15.54 -6.41 -1.47
C MET A 162 -15.17 -6.49 -2.96
N ILE A 163 -14.65 -7.64 -3.41
CA ILE A 163 -14.15 -7.85 -4.76
C ILE A 163 -15.25 -8.40 -5.67
N SER A 164 -15.40 -7.80 -6.85
CA SER A 164 -16.13 -8.36 -7.98
C SER A 164 -15.19 -8.57 -9.17
N GLU A 165 -15.54 -9.51 -10.05
CA GLU A 165 -14.83 -9.75 -11.31
C GLU A 165 -15.63 -9.16 -12.48
N ILE A 166 -15.00 -8.26 -13.24
CA ILE A 166 -15.62 -7.63 -14.41
C ILE A 166 -15.01 -8.21 -15.70
N PRO A 167 -15.82 -8.76 -16.62
CA PRO A 167 -15.30 -9.35 -17.85
C PRO A 167 -14.97 -8.29 -18.91
N ASN A 168 -14.09 -8.65 -19.85
CA ASN A 168 -13.84 -7.93 -21.09
C ASN A 168 -13.41 -6.46 -20.94
N VAL A 169 -12.70 -6.13 -19.86
CA VAL A 169 -12.20 -4.77 -19.65
C VAL A 169 -10.90 -4.59 -20.45
N ARG A 170 -10.93 -3.72 -21.47
CA ARG A 170 -9.78 -3.40 -22.33
C ARG A 170 -9.14 -4.62 -23.01
N GLY A 171 -9.95 -5.59 -23.40
CA GLY A 171 -9.47 -6.85 -24.02
C GLY A 171 -9.00 -7.90 -23.03
N ARG A 172 -9.06 -7.64 -21.72
CA ARG A 172 -8.69 -8.61 -20.68
C ARG A 172 -9.91 -9.45 -20.28
N PRO A 173 -9.76 -10.78 -20.10
CA PRO A 173 -10.89 -11.68 -19.88
C PRO A 173 -11.64 -11.39 -18.58
N LYS A 174 -10.93 -11.02 -17.51
CA LYS A 174 -11.48 -10.62 -16.21
C LYS A 174 -10.54 -9.62 -15.53
N VAL A 175 -11.12 -8.68 -14.79
CA VAL A 175 -10.40 -7.77 -13.90
C VAL A 175 -11.09 -7.73 -12.53
N SER A 176 -10.31 -7.81 -11.46
CA SER A 176 -10.81 -7.68 -10.10
C SER A 176 -11.02 -6.20 -9.75
N VAL A 177 -12.18 -5.86 -9.21
CA VAL A 177 -12.50 -4.49 -8.75
C VAL A 177 -13.00 -4.49 -7.32
N ILE A 178 -12.70 -3.45 -6.55
CA ILE A 178 -13.45 -3.13 -5.33
C ILE A 178 -14.77 -2.50 -5.74
N SER A 179 -15.85 -3.19 -5.41
CA SER A 179 -17.21 -2.91 -5.91
C SER A 179 -18.20 -2.56 -4.80
N THR A 180 -17.71 -2.30 -3.61
CA THR A 180 -18.52 -1.93 -2.44
C THR A 180 -19.21 -0.57 -2.61
N PRO A 181 -20.34 -0.31 -1.93
CA PRO A 181 -21.19 0.83 -2.23
C PRO A 181 -20.50 2.20 -2.18
N LYS A 182 -19.72 2.51 -1.13
CA LYS A 182 -19.05 3.82 -1.02
C LYS A 182 -17.91 3.93 -2.01
N THR A 183 -17.07 2.89 -2.15
CA THR A 183 -15.97 2.88 -3.13
C THR A 183 -16.51 3.06 -4.54
N LYS A 184 -17.56 2.32 -4.92
CA LYS A 184 -18.21 2.42 -6.23
C LYS A 184 -18.79 3.82 -6.46
N ALA A 185 -19.51 4.37 -5.48
CA ALA A 185 -20.06 5.72 -5.59
C ALA A 185 -18.96 6.79 -5.74
N MET A 186 -17.90 6.70 -4.94
CA MET A 186 -16.75 7.59 -5.01
C MET A 186 -16.03 7.47 -6.35
N ALA A 187 -15.86 6.26 -6.86
CA ALA A 187 -15.25 5.98 -8.17
C ALA A 187 -16.02 6.63 -9.32
N ARG A 188 -17.35 6.45 -9.32
CA ARG A 188 -18.25 7.06 -10.31
C ARG A 188 -18.15 8.57 -10.31
N GLN A 189 -18.13 9.18 -9.13
CA GLN A 189 -17.96 10.62 -8.97
C GLN A 189 -16.56 11.08 -9.41
N TYR A 190 -15.50 10.42 -8.93
CA TYR A 190 -14.11 10.79 -9.18
C TYR A 190 -13.78 10.77 -10.68
N HIS A 191 -14.17 9.71 -11.39
CA HIS A 191 -13.93 9.58 -12.82
C HIS A 191 -15.01 10.26 -13.69
N SER A 192 -16.11 10.77 -13.12
CA SER A 192 -17.29 11.21 -13.90
C SER A 192 -17.83 10.11 -14.83
N CYS A 193 -17.95 8.88 -14.29
CA CYS A 193 -18.41 7.71 -15.03
C CYS A 193 -19.55 7.01 -14.26
N PRO A 194 -20.84 7.29 -14.55
CA PRO A 194 -21.97 6.75 -13.80
C PRO A 194 -22.14 5.22 -13.86
N THR A 195 -21.64 4.58 -14.92
CA THR A 195 -21.74 3.13 -15.17
C THR A 195 -20.63 2.32 -14.51
N LEU A 196 -19.66 2.97 -13.87
CA LEU A 196 -18.48 2.30 -13.34
C LEU A 196 -18.87 1.32 -12.21
N GLU A 197 -18.41 0.08 -12.30
CA GLU A 197 -18.77 -0.98 -11.34
C GLU A 197 -17.83 -1.10 -10.14
N GLY A 198 -16.72 -0.36 -10.14
CA GLY A 198 -15.76 -0.34 -9.06
C GLY A 198 -14.43 0.25 -9.48
N ILE A 199 -13.43 0.12 -8.62
CA ILE A 199 -12.04 0.48 -8.92
C ILE A 199 -11.20 -0.78 -9.05
N GLU A 200 -10.43 -0.87 -10.13
CA GLU A 200 -9.57 -2.00 -10.41
C GLU A 200 -8.43 -2.15 -9.41
N LEU A 201 -8.19 -3.40 -9.04
CA LEU A 201 -7.05 -3.84 -8.25
C LEU A 201 -5.89 -4.21 -9.19
N GLU A 202 -4.68 -4.11 -8.66
CA GLU A 202 -3.47 -4.52 -9.37
C GLU A 202 -3.47 -6.05 -9.57
N ASP A 203 -3.05 -6.48 -10.75
CA ASP A 203 -3.03 -7.89 -11.16
C ASP A 203 -1.80 -8.26 -12.00
N GLU A 204 -0.81 -7.38 -12.04
CA GLU A 204 0.54 -7.63 -12.54
C GLU A 204 1.56 -7.62 -11.38
N GLY A 205 2.70 -8.33 -11.53
CA GLY A 205 3.82 -8.26 -10.57
C GLY A 205 4.29 -9.56 -9.89
N GLY A 206 3.81 -10.75 -10.30
CA GLY A 206 4.32 -12.04 -9.79
C GLY A 206 3.58 -12.58 -8.55
N SER A 207 4.22 -13.39 -7.70
CA SER A 207 3.60 -14.05 -6.53
C SER A 207 3.00 -13.07 -5.51
N ASP A 208 3.47 -11.82 -5.52
CA ASP A 208 2.97 -10.71 -4.70
C ASP A 208 1.90 -9.87 -5.41
N GLY A 209 1.55 -10.22 -6.67
CA GLY A 209 0.42 -9.72 -7.47
C GLY A 209 -0.95 -10.13 -6.92
N SER A 210 -1.04 -10.28 -5.60
CA SER A 210 -2.28 -10.35 -4.87
C SER A 210 -2.99 -9.00 -5.06
N PRO A 211 -4.27 -8.96 -5.48
CA PRO A 211 -5.07 -7.73 -5.60
C PRO A 211 -5.30 -7.04 -4.25
N SER A 212 -4.21 -6.50 -3.69
CA SER A 212 -4.07 -5.76 -2.44
C SER A 212 -3.69 -4.30 -2.71
N HIS A 213 -3.55 -3.92 -3.97
CA HIS A 213 -3.19 -2.58 -4.41
C HIS A 213 -4.18 -2.08 -5.44
N TRP A 214 -4.29 -0.77 -5.58
CA TRP A 214 -4.97 -0.19 -6.73
C TRP A 214 -4.18 -0.39 -8.01
N ARG A 215 -4.90 -0.62 -9.12
CA ARG A 215 -4.29 -0.69 -10.45
C ARG A 215 -3.62 0.65 -10.79
N LYS A 216 -2.29 0.65 -10.88
CA LYS A 216 -1.51 1.90 -11.03
C LYS A 216 -1.90 2.71 -12.27
N ARG A 217 -2.29 2.02 -13.35
CA ARG A 217 -2.81 2.66 -14.58
C ARG A 217 -3.94 3.65 -14.30
N ASN A 218 -4.83 3.34 -13.37
CA ASN A 218 -6.05 4.11 -13.11
C ASN A 218 -5.88 5.10 -11.95
N MET A 219 -4.88 4.87 -11.09
CA MET A 219 -4.69 5.60 -9.83
C MET A 219 -3.22 5.93 -9.57
N ARG A 220 -2.48 6.36 -10.60
CA ARG A 220 -1.04 6.68 -10.47
C ARG A 220 -0.80 7.66 -9.31
N ASP A 221 0.21 7.36 -8.50
CA ASP A 221 0.60 8.12 -7.30
C ASP A 221 -0.38 8.09 -6.14
N GLU A 222 -1.41 7.25 -6.19
CA GLU A 222 -2.23 6.99 -5.02
C GLU A 222 -1.47 6.16 -3.97
N LEU A 223 -1.76 6.40 -2.70
CA LEU A 223 -1.11 5.77 -1.56
C LEU A 223 -1.01 4.26 -1.68
N MET A 224 -2.06 3.56 -2.11
CA MET A 224 -2.17 2.10 -2.15
C MET A 224 -1.89 1.49 -3.54
N THR A 225 -1.17 2.18 -4.42
CA THR A 225 -0.61 1.51 -5.63
C THR A 225 0.64 0.72 -5.27
N SER A 226 0.94 -0.35 -6.01
CA SER A 226 2.08 -1.27 -5.77
C SER A 226 3.47 -0.64 -5.88
N ASP A 227 3.56 0.55 -6.44
CA ASP A 227 4.79 1.35 -6.51
C ASP A 227 4.48 2.76 -6.00
N VAL A 228 4.93 3.03 -4.78
CA VAL A 228 4.64 4.27 -4.06
C VAL A 228 5.50 5.41 -4.63
N GLY A 229 4.90 6.16 -5.56
CA GLY A 229 5.44 7.43 -6.05
C GLY A 229 5.20 8.57 -5.06
N VAL A 230 4.27 9.49 -5.37
CA VAL A 230 3.92 10.58 -4.44
C VAL A 230 3.14 10.06 -3.21
N GLY A 231 2.30 9.03 -3.38
CA GLY A 231 1.59 8.36 -2.28
C GLY A 231 0.43 9.18 -1.68
N LEU A 232 -0.43 9.73 -2.54
CA LEU A 232 -1.57 10.55 -2.17
C LEU A 232 -2.69 9.70 -1.55
N TYR A 233 -3.08 10.02 -0.32
CA TYR A 233 -4.16 9.35 0.40
C TYR A 233 -5.52 9.87 -0.09
N SER A 234 -6.02 9.24 -1.14
CA SER A 234 -7.20 9.72 -1.87
C SER A 234 -8.51 9.37 -1.17
N ALA A 235 -9.59 10.03 -1.61
CA ALA A 235 -10.95 9.72 -1.21
C ALA A 235 -11.37 8.27 -1.59
N LEU A 236 -10.73 7.65 -2.59
CA LEU A 236 -11.04 6.29 -3.01
C LEU A 236 -10.54 5.26 -1.98
N THR A 237 -9.32 5.42 -1.48
CA THR A 237 -8.79 4.59 -0.39
C THR A 237 -9.58 4.78 0.90
N LEU A 238 -9.99 6.03 1.21
CA LEU A 238 -10.86 6.30 2.35
C LEU A 238 -12.22 5.60 2.23
N ALA A 239 -12.84 5.64 1.04
CA ALA A 239 -14.10 4.95 0.78
C ALA A 239 -13.96 3.43 0.93
N ALA A 240 -12.85 2.86 0.47
CA ALA A 240 -12.56 1.43 0.65
C ALA A 240 -12.40 1.05 2.13
N PHE A 241 -11.68 1.84 2.93
CA PHE A 241 -11.60 1.61 4.36
C PHE A 241 -12.97 1.73 5.05
N GLU A 242 -13.77 2.74 4.69
CA GLU A 242 -15.09 2.92 5.32
C GLU A 242 -16.05 1.77 4.97
N ASP A 243 -16.00 1.24 3.75
CA ASP A 243 -16.77 0.06 3.34
C ASP A 243 -16.33 -1.24 4.07
N MET A 244 -15.18 -1.26 4.74
CA MET A 244 -14.81 -2.37 5.62
C MET A 244 -15.67 -2.46 6.89
N GLY A 245 -16.42 -1.39 7.21
CA GLY A 245 -17.34 -1.34 8.34
C GLY A 245 -16.71 -1.11 9.73
N VAL A 246 -15.38 -1.08 9.82
CA VAL A 246 -14.64 -0.80 11.07
C VAL A 246 -14.33 0.69 11.22
N TYR A 247 -14.13 1.38 10.10
CA TYR A 247 -13.65 2.76 10.04
C TYR A 247 -14.76 3.73 9.65
N VAL A 248 -14.67 4.95 10.17
CA VAL A 248 -15.42 6.12 9.70
C VAL A 248 -14.41 7.07 9.07
N ALA A 249 -14.56 7.33 7.78
CA ALA A 249 -13.61 8.14 7.02
C ALA A 249 -13.89 9.64 7.10
N ASN A 250 -12.84 10.44 7.29
CA ASN A 250 -12.87 11.89 7.18
C ASN A 250 -12.44 12.32 5.77
N TYR A 251 -13.40 12.46 4.86
CA TYR A 251 -13.13 12.87 3.47
C TYR A 251 -12.60 14.30 3.33
N SER A 252 -12.77 15.18 4.33
CA SER A 252 -12.19 16.52 4.29
C SER A 252 -10.66 16.51 4.40
N ALA A 253 -10.07 15.43 4.91
CA ALA A 253 -8.62 15.21 4.94
C ALA A 253 -8.10 14.43 3.71
N ALA A 254 -8.97 14.09 2.76
CA ALA A 254 -8.57 13.39 1.53
C ALA A 254 -7.63 14.26 0.70
N GLU A 255 -6.57 13.66 0.18
CA GLU A 255 -5.65 14.34 -0.72
C GLU A 255 -6.18 14.28 -2.16
N MET A 256 -5.98 15.37 -2.90
CA MET A 256 -6.45 15.46 -4.27
C MET A 256 -5.54 14.64 -5.20
N LEU A 257 -6.02 13.48 -5.61
CA LEU A 257 -5.48 12.76 -6.75
C LEU A 257 -5.96 13.44 -8.04
N TRP A 258 -5.03 13.89 -8.88
CA TRP A 258 -5.37 14.50 -10.18
C TRP A 258 -5.50 13.46 -11.28
N TRP A 259 -4.75 12.36 -11.16
CA TRP A 259 -4.68 11.31 -12.17
C TRP A 259 -6.06 10.67 -12.40
N GLY A 260 -6.61 10.84 -13.61
CA GLY A 260 -7.90 10.25 -13.98
C GLY A 260 -9.14 10.95 -13.40
N LYS A 261 -8.99 12.07 -12.68
CA LYS A 261 -10.13 12.84 -12.19
C LYS A 261 -10.91 13.42 -13.37
N ASN A 262 -12.24 13.22 -13.39
CA ASN A 262 -13.14 13.62 -14.47
C ASN A 262 -12.74 13.07 -15.85
N SER A 263 -12.10 11.90 -15.90
CA SER A 263 -11.67 11.27 -17.15
C SER A 263 -12.81 10.80 -18.04
N GLY A 264 -14.02 10.67 -17.51
CA GLY A 264 -15.08 9.86 -18.09
C GLY A 264 -14.75 8.36 -18.02
N CYS A 265 -15.63 7.55 -18.60
CA CYS A 265 -15.51 6.09 -18.61
C CYS A 265 -14.38 5.57 -19.52
N GLY A 266 -14.01 6.32 -20.56
CA GLY A 266 -13.04 5.90 -21.58
C GLY A 266 -11.69 5.50 -21.00
N LEU A 267 -11.20 6.20 -19.96
CA LEU A 267 -9.95 5.88 -19.30
C LEU A 267 -9.98 4.46 -18.73
N LEU A 268 -11.12 4.02 -18.22
CA LEU A 268 -11.27 2.72 -17.56
C LEU A 268 -11.71 1.63 -18.54
N GLU A 269 -12.50 1.95 -19.56
CA GLU A 269 -13.07 0.94 -20.46
C GLU A 269 -12.20 0.69 -21.71
N LYS A 270 -11.42 1.69 -22.17
CA LYS A 270 -10.61 1.61 -23.38
C LYS A 270 -9.11 1.52 -23.07
N LYS A 271 -8.33 1.05 -24.06
CA LYS A 271 -6.87 1.07 -23.99
C LYS A 271 -6.36 2.51 -23.81
N CYS A 272 -5.23 2.67 -23.13
CA CYS A 272 -4.61 3.99 -22.92
C CYS A 272 -4.03 4.57 -24.23
N LEU A 273 -3.63 3.68 -25.15
CA LEU A 273 -3.13 4.00 -26.48
C LEU A 273 -3.78 3.07 -27.50
N THR A 274 -4.10 3.57 -28.67
CA THR A 274 -4.59 2.76 -29.81
C THR A 274 -3.98 3.33 -31.07
N ASP A 275 -3.27 2.50 -31.84
CA ASP A 275 -2.56 2.90 -33.06
C ASP A 275 -1.64 4.13 -32.85
N GLY A 276 -0.98 4.20 -31.69
CA GLY A 276 -0.08 5.31 -31.34
C GLY A 276 -0.77 6.61 -30.91
N ILE A 277 -2.11 6.62 -30.78
CA ILE A 277 -2.90 7.80 -30.40
C ILE A 277 -3.55 7.56 -29.03
N THR A 278 -3.52 8.57 -28.16
CA THR A 278 -4.21 8.56 -26.85
C THR A 278 -5.33 9.60 -26.81
N GLU A 279 -6.49 9.22 -26.26
CA GLU A 279 -7.56 10.16 -25.91
C GLU A 279 -7.22 10.97 -24.63
N TYR A 280 -6.15 10.60 -23.92
CA TYR A 280 -5.75 11.20 -22.63
C TYR A 280 -4.30 11.73 -22.65
N PRO A 281 -3.98 12.74 -23.48
CA PRO A 281 -2.61 13.25 -23.67
C PRO A 281 -1.99 13.90 -22.42
N ALA A 282 -2.81 14.22 -21.41
CA ALA A 282 -2.32 14.70 -20.11
C ALA A 282 -1.86 13.56 -19.19
N LEU A 283 -2.25 12.31 -19.47
CA LEU A 283 -1.94 11.13 -18.65
C LEU A 283 -0.95 10.20 -19.36
N PHE A 284 -1.14 9.99 -20.66
CA PHE A 284 -0.30 9.12 -21.48
C PHE A 284 0.41 9.91 -22.57
N CYS A 285 1.57 9.40 -22.98
CA CYS A 285 2.37 9.95 -24.07
C CYS A 285 2.64 8.85 -25.08
N SER A 286 2.84 9.23 -26.35
CA SER A 286 3.05 8.31 -27.48
C SER A 286 4.35 8.58 -28.25
N GLN A 287 5.19 9.48 -27.73
CA GLN A 287 6.41 9.94 -28.40
C GLN A 287 7.57 9.02 -28.01
N PHE A 288 8.21 8.40 -29.00
CA PHE A 288 9.46 7.66 -28.77
C PHE A 288 10.59 8.62 -28.41
N ASP A 289 11.49 8.16 -27.55
CA ASP A 289 12.65 8.91 -27.07
C ASP A 289 13.73 9.03 -28.15
N GLU A 290 13.39 9.66 -29.28
CA GLU A 290 14.32 9.93 -30.38
C GLU A 290 15.07 11.27 -30.19
N ASP A 291 14.56 12.15 -29.32
CA ASP A 291 15.20 13.38 -28.85
C ASP A 291 14.96 13.52 -27.34
N LEU A 292 15.98 13.93 -26.55
CA LEU A 292 15.93 14.19 -25.10
C LEU A 292 14.95 15.34 -24.73
N LYS A 293 13.67 15.19 -25.03
CA LYS A 293 12.61 16.16 -24.71
C LYS A 293 12.06 15.83 -23.34
N PHE A 294 12.36 16.72 -22.40
CA PHE A 294 11.74 16.69 -21.09
C PHE A 294 10.35 17.34 -21.13
N PHE A 295 9.38 16.66 -20.53
CA PHE A 295 8.04 17.14 -20.26
C PHE A 295 7.88 17.42 -18.77
N CYS A 296 6.88 18.22 -18.40
CA CYS A 296 6.42 18.20 -17.02
C CYS A 296 5.69 16.89 -16.76
N THR A 297 5.96 16.28 -15.62
CA THR A 297 5.09 15.24 -15.03
C THR A 297 3.66 15.80 -14.84
N TYR A 298 2.64 14.94 -14.81
CA TYR A 298 1.23 15.39 -14.80
C TYR A 298 0.88 16.24 -13.56
N ASP A 299 1.57 15.97 -12.44
CA ASP A 299 1.47 16.72 -11.18
C ASP A 299 2.31 18.02 -11.17
N ARG A 300 3.12 18.22 -12.22
CA ARG A 300 4.06 19.34 -12.40
C ARG A 300 5.12 19.44 -11.31
N LEU A 301 5.43 18.36 -10.61
CA LEU A 301 6.43 18.34 -9.54
C LEU A 301 7.84 18.05 -10.03
N SER A 302 7.99 17.53 -11.26
CA SER A 302 9.29 17.15 -11.82
C SER A 302 9.31 17.19 -13.35
N LEU A 303 10.52 17.25 -13.91
CA LEU A 303 10.75 16.92 -15.31
C LEU A 303 10.72 15.40 -15.49
N GLY A 304 10.09 14.96 -16.58
CA GLY A 304 10.03 13.56 -16.97
C GLY A 304 10.20 13.41 -18.47
N ARG A 305 10.18 12.18 -18.95
CA ARG A 305 10.22 11.83 -20.38
C ARG A 305 9.19 10.74 -20.66
N CYS A 306 8.84 10.56 -21.93
CA CYS A 306 8.01 9.44 -22.32
C CYS A 306 8.85 8.16 -22.34
N ASP A 307 8.67 7.25 -21.37
CA ASP A 307 9.45 6.01 -21.27
C ASP A 307 8.83 4.89 -22.13
N LEU A 308 8.72 5.12 -23.44
CA LEU A 308 8.30 4.11 -24.40
C LEU A 308 9.50 3.31 -24.87
N LYS A 309 9.37 1.98 -24.84
CA LYS A 309 10.42 1.04 -25.24
C LYS A 309 9.92 0.15 -26.36
N ARG A 310 10.85 -0.23 -27.24
CA ARG A 310 10.60 -1.29 -28.23
C ARG A 310 10.77 -2.63 -27.53
N HIS A 311 9.82 -3.53 -27.74
CA HIS A 311 9.90 -4.91 -27.31
C HIS A 311 10.25 -5.77 -28.53
N ASP A 312 11.27 -6.63 -28.39
CA ASP A 312 11.69 -7.53 -29.47
C ASP A 312 10.62 -8.58 -29.77
N GLU A 313 9.92 -9.01 -28.72
CA GLU A 313 8.77 -9.91 -28.80
C GLU A 313 7.47 -9.10 -28.81
N ALA A 314 6.49 -9.62 -29.56
CA ALA A 314 5.19 -8.99 -29.64
C ALA A 314 4.45 -9.15 -28.29
N LEU A 315 4.14 -8.02 -27.64
CA LEU A 315 3.35 -7.99 -26.40
C LEU A 315 1.98 -8.68 -26.57
N PRO A 316 1.30 -9.14 -25.51
CA PRO A 316 -0.08 -9.61 -25.64
C PRO A 316 -1.00 -8.56 -26.27
N GLU A 317 -2.05 -8.99 -26.98
CA GLU A 317 -2.90 -8.10 -27.79
C GLU A 317 -3.56 -7.00 -26.95
N GLU A 318 -3.94 -7.31 -25.71
CA GLU A 318 -4.51 -6.37 -24.74
C GLU A 318 -3.57 -5.20 -24.37
N TYR A 319 -2.25 -5.36 -24.55
CA TYR A 319 -1.23 -4.35 -24.26
C TYR A 319 -0.65 -3.66 -25.50
N ARG A 320 -1.08 -4.04 -26.70
CA ARG A 320 -0.71 -3.39 -27.96
C ARG A 320 -1.56 -2.16 -28.26
#